data_AF-A0A6G3CNN0-F1
#
_entry.id   AF-A0A6G3CNN0-F1
#
_cell.length_a   1.000
_cell.length_b   1.000
_cell.length_c   1.000
_cell.angle_alpha   90.00
_cell.angle_beta   90.00
_cell.angle_gamma   90.00
#
_symmetry.space_group_name_H-M   'P 1'
#
loop_
_entity.id
_entity.type
_entity.pdbx_description
1 polymer ?
#
loop_
_entity_poly.entity_id
_entity_poly.type
_entity_poly.pdbx_seq_one_letter_code
_entity_poly.pdbx_strand_id
1 'polypeptide(L)'
;VDSHTEARVAAGIAKLRQGRTTVAFASSPLLLDAADRVVLVHEGTVVAVGNHRDLLRTEPRYRAVVTRETDDEAAATDTANGVGDVPAPKSDDVPAMKSIEEIEERA
;
A
#
# COMPACT_ATOMS: atom_id res chain seq x y z
N VAL A 1 7.78 -12.57 -10.20
CA VAL A 1 8.46 -13.79 -9.72
C VAL A 1 7.37 -14.87 -9.65
N ASP A 2 7.68 -16.17 -9.57
CA ASP A 2 6.60 -17.17 -9.40
C ASP A 2 6.01 -17.08 -7.98
N SER A 3 4.73 -17.44 -7.81
CA SER A 3 4.02 -17.28 -6.53
C SER A 3 4.64 -18.07 -5.39
N HIS A 4 5.25 -19.23 -5.67
CA HIS A 4 5.88 -20.04 -4.62
C HIS A 4 7.17 -19.39 -4.12
N THR A 5 7.97 -18.84 -5.03
CA THR A 5 9.15 -18.05 -4.68
C THR A 5 8.76 -16.76 -3.97
N GLU A 6 7.74 -16.04 -4.43
CA GLU A 6 7.25 -14.84 -3.74
C GLU A 6 6.75 -15.14 -2.33
N ALA A 7 6.07 -16.27 -2.11
CA ALA A 7 5.61 -16.68 -0.78
C ALA A 7 6.79 -16.93 0.17
N ARG A 8 7.84 -17.60 -0.32
CA ARG A 8 9.07 -17.83 0.46
C ARG A 8 9.78 -16.51 0.80
N VAL A 9 9.84 -15.58 -0.16
CA VAL A 9 10.42 -14.25 0.06
C VAL A 9 9.60 -13.47 1.09
N ALA A 10 8.27 -13.46 0.97
CA ALA A 10 7.40 -12.75 1.91
C ALA A 10 7.54 -13.28 3.35
N ALA A 11 7.55 -14.59 3.53
CA ALA A 11 7.80 -15.19 4.85
C ALA A 11 9.19 -14.86 5.39
N GLY A 12 10.21 -14.86 4.53
CA GLY A 12 11.58 -14.47 4.88
C GLY A 12 11.67 -13.02 5.35
N ILE A 13 11.06 -12.09 4.61
CA ILE A 13 11.02 -10.66 4.95
C ILE A 13 10.25 -10.45 6.27
N ALA A 14 9.10 -11.10 6.45
CA ALA A 14 8.33 -11.01 7.69
C ALA A 14 9.14 -11.45 8.92
N LYS A 15 9.95 -12.51 8.79
CA LYS A 15 10.86 -12.95 9.87
C LYS A 15 12.00 -11.96 10.08
N LEU A 16 12.65 -11.52 9.00
CA LEU A 16 13.81 -10.62 9.08
C LEU A 16 13.46 -9.27 9.73
N ARG A 17 12.25 -8.75 9.45
CA ARG A 17 11.82 -7.44 9.96
C ARG A 17 11.37 -7.41 11.42
N GLN A 18 11.31 -8.55 12.10
CA GLN A 18 10.87 -8.59 13.50
C GLN A 18 11.72 -7.64 14.37
N GLY A 19 11.03 -6.83 15.18
CA GLY A 19 11.67 -5.82 16.05
C GLY A 19 12.24 -4.61 15.31
N ARG A 20 11.96 -4.44 14.01
CA ARG A 20 12.45 -3.32 13.19
C ARG A 20 11.31 -2.60 12.48
N THR A 21 11.35 -1.28 12.47
CA THR A 21 10.49 -0.49 11.58
C THR A 21 10.92 -0.73 10.14
N THR A 22 9.99 -1.22 9.32
CA THR A 22 10.24 -1.56 7.92
C THR A 22 9.19 -0.89 7.05
N VAL A 23 9.64 -0.14 6.06
CA VAL A 23 8.80 0.43 5.00
C VAL A 23 9.22 -0.22 3.69
N ALA A 24 8.24 -0.69 2.92
CA ALA A 24 8.48 -1.34 1.63
C ALA A 24 7.43 -0.89 0.61
N PHE A 25 7.88 -0.67 -0.62
CA PHE A 25 7.01 -0.49 -1.77
C PHE A 25 6.84 -1.86 -2.45
N ALA A 26 5.60 -2.33 -2.55
CA ALA A 26 5.32 -3.66 -3.07
C ALA A 26 4.05 -3.67 -3.91
N SER A 27 4.11 -4.36 -5.04
CA SER A 27 2.95 -4.72 -5.87
C SER A 27 2.57 -6.21 -5.73
N SER A 28 3.30 -6.98 -4.93
CA SER A 28 3.04 -8.41 -4.72
C SER A 28 1.96 -8.57 -3.64
N PRO A 29 0.82 -9.21 -3.93
CA PRO A 29 -0.21 -9.49 -2.94
C PRO A 29 0.34 -10.28 -1.74
N LEU A 30 1.32 -11.16 -1.95
CA LEU A 30 1.92 -11.97 -0.87
C LEU A 30 2.76 -11.12 0.10
N LEU A 31 3.43 -10.08 -0.40
CA LEU A 31 4.12 -9.13 0.48
C LEU A 31 3.15 -8.17 1.17
N LEU A 32 2.10 -7.75 0.48
CA LEU A 32 1.06 -6.88 1.03
C LEU A 32 0.27 -7.60 2.14
N ASP A 33 -0.07 -8.88 1.97
CA ASP A 33 -0.74 -9.71 2.99
C ASP A 33 0.14 -9.93 4.23
N ALA A 34 1.47 -9.96 4.05
CA ALA A 34 2.42 -10.04 5.16
C ALA A 34 2.67 -8.70 5.85
N ALA A 35 2.14 -7.57 5.37
CA ALA A 35 2.35 -6.25 5.96
C ALA A 35 1.42 -6.02 7.15
N ASP A 36 1.92 -5.38 8.21
CA ASP A 36 1.10 -5.02 9.38
C ASP A 36 0.10 -3.90 9.03
N ARG A 37 0.50 -3.00 8.12
CA ARG A 37 -0.29 -1.87 7.61
C ARG A 37 0.10 -1.61 6.15
N VAL A 38 -0.90 -1.34 5.33
CA VAL A 38 -0.80 -0.96 3.92
C VAL A 38 -1.33 0.46 3.77
N VAL A 39 -0.64 1.25 2.96
CA VAL A 39 -0.98 2.64 2.64
C VAL A 39 -1.08 2.75 1.12
N LEU A 40 -2.25 3.12 0.61
CA LEU A 40 -2.43 3.46 -0.80
C LEU A 40 -2.14 4.95 -0.98
N VAL A 41 -1.19 5.25 -1.85
CA VAL A 41 -0.85 6.62 -2.25
C VAL A 41 -1.29 6.82 -3.68
N HIS A 42 -2.04 7.89 -3.92
CA HIS A 42 -2.47 8.32 -5.25
C HIS A 42 -2.25 9.82 -5.37
N GLU A 43 -1.62 10.25 -6.47
CA GLU A 43 -1.29 11.68 -6.72
C GLU A 43 -0.60 12.37 -5.53
N GLY A 44 0.36 11.68 -4.92
CA GLY A 44 1.12 12.20 -3.77
C GLY A 44 0.36 12.25 -2.44
N THR A 45 -0.89 11.79 -2.39
CA THR A 45 -1.74 11.82 -1.19
C THR A 45 -2.07 10.41 -0.71
N VAL A 46 -2.15 10.22 0.61
CA VAL A 46 -2.66 8.97 1.20
C VAL A 46 -4.18 8.93 1.03
N VAL A 47 -4.67 7.97 0.25
CA VAL A 47 -6.11 7.84 -0.05
C VAL A 47 -6.77 6.69 0.71
N ALA A 48 -6.01 5.69 1.15
CA ALA A 48 -6.53 4.62 1.99
C ALA A 48 -5.45 3.98 2.87
N VAL A 49 -5.86 3.47 4.03
CA VAL A 49 -5.01 2.81 5.01
C VAL A 49 -5.75 1.64 5.62
N GLY A 50 -5.09 0.48 5.72
CA GLY A 50 -5.66 -0.71 6.36
C GLY A 50 -4.71 -1.89 6.27
N ASN A 51 -5.19 -3.09 6.56
CA ASN A 51 -4.48 -4.30 6.14
C ASN A 51 -4.89 -4.65 4.70
N HIS A 52 -4.08 -5.49 4.04
CA HIS A 52 -4.32 -5.91 2.66
C HIS A 52 -5.72 -6.46 2.42
N ARG A 53 -6.20 -7.36 3.30
CA ARG A 53 -7.49 -8.06 3.13
C ARG A 53 -8.69 -7.14 3.24
N ASP A 54 -8.66 -6.22 4.18
CA ASP A 54 -9.72 -5.25 4.36
C ASP A 54 -9.76 -4.28 3.18
N LEU A 55 -8.61 -3.73 2.79
CA LEU A 55 -8.54 -2.83 1.62
C LEU A 55 -8.98 -3.52 0.33
N LEU A 56 -8.61 -4.79 0.11
CA LEU A 56 -9.05 -5.54 -1.07
C LEU A 56 -10.59 -5.68 -1.11
N ARG A 57 -11.24 -5.76 0.05
CA ARG A 57 -12.70 -5.87 0.17
C ARG A 57 -13.40 -4.51 0.08
N THR A 58 -12.86 -3.48 0.70
CA THR A 58 -13.58 -2.21 0.93
C THR A 58 -13.13 -1.06 0.04
N GLU A 59 -11.94 -1.11 -0.55
CA GLU A 59 -11.38 -0.01 -1.32
C GLU A 59 -11.22 -0.39 -2.81
N PRO A 60 -12.12 0.05 -3.70
CA PRO A 60 -12.07 -0.30 -5.11
C PRO A 60 -10.80 0.16 -5.82
N ARG A 61 -10.25 1.33 -5.48
CA ARG A 61 -9.00 1.82 -6.10
C ARG A 61 -7.82 0.94 -5.75
N TYR A 62 -7.75 0.49 -4.49
CA TYR A 62 -6.74 -0.45 -4.02
C TYR A 62 -6.88 -1.79 -4.75
N ARG A 63 -8.11 -2.31 -4.86
CA ARG A 63 -8.38 -3.55 -5.59
C ARG A 63 -7.86 -3.45 -7.02
N ALA A 64 -8.22 -2.41 -7.76
CA ALA A 64 -7.80 -2.22 -9.15
C ALA A 64 -6.27 -2.24 -9.31
N VAL A 65 -5.54 -1.53 -8.43
CA VAL A 65 -4.06 -1.51 -8.44
C VAL A 65 -3.47 -2.90 -8.19
N VAL A 66 -4.04 -3.67 -7.26
CA VAL A 66 -3.49 -4.96 -6.84
C VAL A 66 -3.89 -6.11 -7.78
N THR A 67 -5.11 -6.10 -8.32
CA THR A 67 -5.58 -7.08 -9.31
C THR A 67 -5.05 -6.80 -10.71
N ARG A 68 -4.46 -5.60 -10.92
CA ARG A 68 -4.02 -5.10 -12.23
C ARG A 68 -5.18 -5.11 -13.23
N GLU A 69 -6.37 -4.76 -12.76
CA GLU A 69 -7.45 -4.35 -13.64
C GLU A 69 -6.90 -3.20 -14.50
N THR A 70 -6.95 -3.35 -15.82
CA THR A 70 -6.43 -2.35 -16.76
C THR A 70 -7.11 -1.01 -16.50
N ASP A 71 -6.37 0.10 -16.69
CA ASP A 71 -6.80 1.47 -16.35
C ASP A 71 -8.23 1.85 -16.82
N ASP A 72 -8.75 1.19 -17.85
CA ASP A 72 -10.13 1.35 -18.35
C ASP A 72 -11.23 0.99 -17.32
N GLU A 73 -10.97 0.10 -16.35
CA GLU A 73 -11.95 -0.34 -15.35
C GLU A 73 -11.87 0.48 -14.04
N ALA A 74 -10.69 1.03 -13.74
CA ALA A 74 -10.45 1.90 -12.58
C ALA A 74 -11.12 3.28 -12.74
N ALA A 75 -11.10 3.85 -13.96
CA ALA A 75 -11.75 5.13 -14.26
C ALA A 75 -13.29 5.08 -14.16
N ALA A 76 -13.90 3.92 -14.40
CA ALA A 76 -15.34 3.73 -14.28
C ALA A 76 -15.83 3.76 -12.82
N THR A 77 -14.97 3.39 -11.87
CA THR A 77 -15.34 3.34 -10.44
C THR A 77 -15.27 4.70 -9.76
N ASP A 78 -14.50 5.63 -10.31
CA ASP A 78 -14.34 7.00 -9.79
C ASP A 78 -15.60 7.86 -9.95
N THR A 79 -16.44 7.55 -10.94
CA THR A 79 -17.69 8.29 -11.22
C THR A 79 -18.90 7.76 -10.45
N ALA A 80 -18.83 6.56 -9.86
CA ALA A 80 -19.97 5.91 -9.22
C ALA A 80 -20.12 6.21 -7.72
N ASN A 81 -19.07 6.69 -7.04
CA ASN A 81 -19.07 6.90 -5.59
C ASN A 81 -19.11 8.39 -5.21
N GLY A 82 -20.20 9.05 -5.61
CA GLY A 82 -20.57 10.38 -5.12
C GLY A 82 -21.11 10.32 -3.68
N VAL A 83 -20.36 10.94 -2.76
CA VAL A 83 -20.73 11.42 -1.41
C VAL A 83 -20.82 10.39 -0.27
N GLY A 84 -19.76 10.36 0.52
CA GLY A 84 -19.77 10.06 1.95
C GLY A 84 -18.58 10.77 2.60
N ASP A 85 -18.81 11.96 3.16
CA ASP A 85 -17.84 12.64 4.03
C ASP A 85 -17.55 11.74 5.23
N VAL A 86 -16.46 10.98 5.15
CA VAL A 86 -15.89 10.29 6.30
C VAL A 86 -14.85 11.25 6.88
N PRO A 87 -15.01 11.70 8.14
CA PRO A 87 -14.08 12.65 8.73
C PRO A 87 -12.67 12.06 8.69
N ALA A 88 -11.76 12.83 8.11
CA ALA A 88 -10.34 12.49 8.05
C ALA A 88 -9.83 12.11 9.46
N PRO A 89 -9.04 11.04 9.59
CA PRO A 89 -8.35 10.77 10.85
C PRO A 89 -7.49 12.00 11.20
N LYS A 90 -7.67 12.51 12.42
CA LYS A 90 -6.95 13.70 12.90
C LYS A 90 -5.44 13.50 12.75
N SER A 91 -4.78 14.55 12.27
CA SER A 91 -3.38 14.64 11.85
C SER A 91 -2.32 14.39 12.93
N ASP A 92 -2.71 14.00 14.14
CA ASP A 92 -1.83 14.11 15.31
C ASP A 92 -0.98 12.86 15.58
N ASP A 93 -1.18 11.76 14.84
CA ASP A 93 -0.47 10.47 15.04
C ASP A 93 0.38 10.02 13.85
N VAL A 94 0.61 10.87 12.85
CA VAL A 94 1.62 10.59 11.80
C VAL A 94 2.87 11.40 12.13
N PRO A 95 3.98 10.75 12.56
CA PRO A 95 5.24 11.47 12.69
C PRO A 95 5.59 12.07 11.34
N ALA A 96 5.86 13.37 11.30
CA ALA A 96 6.31 14.05 10.10
C ALA A 96 7.52 13.30 9.50
N MET A 97 7.33 12.70 8.31
CA MET A 97 8.43 12.14 7.54
C MET A 97 9.36 13.30 7.17
N LYS A 98 10.53 13.37 7.81
CA LYS A 98 11.60 14.26 7.38
C LYS A 98 12.02 13.85 5.98
N SER A 99 12.10 14.83 5.10
CA SER A 99 12.62 14.71 3.74
C SER A 99 13.90 13.89 3.74
N ILE A 100 13.94 12.82 2.95
CA ILE A 100 15.15 12.05 2.70
C ILE A 100 16.00 12.91 1.77
N GLU A 101 17.08 13.49 2.29
CA GLU A 101 18.12 14.10 1.47
C GLU A 101 18.78 12.99 0.64
N GLU A 102 18.89 13.26 -0.66
CA GLU A 102 19.42 12.36 -1.69
C GLU A 102 20.80 11.83 -1.29
N ILE A 103 20.96 10.51 -1.24
CA ILE A 103 22.27 9.88 -1.09
C ILE A 103 22.91 9.86 -2.48
N GLU A 104 23.88 10.74 -2.71
CA GLU A 104 24.72 10.71 -3.92
C GLU A 104 25.51 9.39 -3.99
N GLU A 105 25.30 8.68 -5.09
CA GLU A 105 26.04 7.50 -5.52
C GLU A 105 27.51 7.88 -5.81
N ARG A 106 28.47 7.32 -5.06
CA ARG A 106 29.88 7.31 -5.47
C ARG A 106 30.26 5.90 -5.90
N ALA A 107 30.55 5.76 -7.19
CA ALA A 107 31.22 4.63 -7.81
C ALA A 107 32.70 4.54 -7.40
#